data_AF-A0A9E1MA29-F1
#
_entry.id   AF-A0A9E1MA29-F1
#
_cell.length_a   1.000
_cell.length_b   1.000
_cell.length_c   1.000
_cell.angle_alpha   90.00
_cell.angle_beta   90.00
_cell.angle_gamma   90.00
#
_symmetry.space_group_name_H-M   'P 1'
#
loop_
_entity.id
_entity.type
_entity.pdbx_description
1 polymer ?
#
loop_
_entity_poly.entity_id
_entity_poly.type
_entity_poly.pdbx_seq_one_letter_code
_entity_poly.pdbx_strand_id
1 'polypeptide(L)'
;MTNDELNEKIRQACTHAAPDVLDAVLSDCNEQKGRVILMTTENKKKTWAVRMAGLAAGLCLILGGGLGVRNYQVNHTVDATVSLDVNPSVEIKINQKERILDVIPLNEDGRTIVGDMDFSGSSLDVAVNAIIGSMLQNGYLNELANSVLISVDNNDPVRGMALQERLTDEVNKLLQTDSFRGAVLSQTVVKSDELQQMAEQYGITLGKAQLIQEILGKNSLHTFDELAPLSINELNILLGKEGAETHVEVVGTASEKGYIGETKAKEIALAKAGVSESDLTFYTVGLDTHKGVMVYDVEFISGSYEFDCEVNAMTGEIVKFEKEYDGAAVSNASVEEHGEQSEHSQTKENQAVSNISLEKAKEIALSHAGVASANAFEMEGKLDWDDGMSIYEIEFKAGGYEYSYEVDAATGSIVEFDKEWDD
;
A
#
# COMPACT_ATOMS: atom_id res chain seq x y z
N MET A 1 -47.93 95.04 -38.86
CA MET A 1 -48.32 94.14 -37.77
C MET A 1 -48.19 94.92 -36.47
N THR A 2 -49.31 95.26 -35.85
CA THR A 2 -49.33 96.09 -34.62
C THR A 2 -49.11 95.21 -33.39
N ASN A 3 -48.68 95.80 -32.27
CA ASN A 3 -48.36 95.04 -31.05
C ASN A 3 -49.53 94.20 -30.53
N ASP A 4 -50.76 94.63 -30.77
CA ASP A 4 -51.97 93.92 -30.36
C ASP A 4 -52.12 92.56 -31.08
N GLU A 5 -51.83 92.51 -32.39
CA GLU A 5 -51.88 91.27 -33.19
C GLU A 5 -50.82 90.24 -32.77
N LEU A 6 -49.72 90.69 -32.18
CA LEU A 6 -48.66 89.83 -31.65
C LEU A 6 -49.06 89.26 -30.29
N ASN A 7 -49.62 90.08 -29.40
CA ASN A 7 -50.11 89.66 -28.09
C ASN A 7 -51.28 88.66 -28.20
N GLU A 8 -52.19 88.86 -29.16
CA GLU A 8 -53.31 87.93 -29.43
C GLU A 8 -52.80 86.51 -29.75
N LYS A 9 -51.79 86.40 -30.61
CA LYS A 9 -51.19 85.12 -31.02
C LYS A 9 -50.39 84.45 -29.90
N ILE A 10 -49.64 85.21 -29.10
CA ILE A 10 -48.95 84.68 -27.92
C ILE A 10 -49.97 84.15 -26.89
N ARG A 11 -51.07 84.87 -26.67
CA ARG A 11 -52.14 84.43 -25.76
C ARG A 11 -52.79 83.13 -26.23
N GLN A 12 -53.13 83.00 -27.52
CA GLN A 12 -53.67 81.75 -28.09
C GLN A 12 -52.70 80.56 -27.92
N ALA A 13 -51.40 80.77 -28.14
CA ALA A 13 -50.40 79.72 -27.97
C ALA A 13 -50.30 79.25 -26.50
N CYS A 14 -50.36 80.17 -25.53
CA CYS A 14 -50.35 79.80 -24.11
C CYS A 14 -51.64 79.09 -23.67
N THR A 15 -52.82 79.53 -24.11
CA THR A 15 -54.09 78.89 -23.70
C THR A 15 -54.30 77.49 -24.28
N HIS A 16 -53.64 77.14 -25.39
CA HIS A 16 -53.75 75.80 -25.96
C HIS A 16 -52.81 74.77 -25.28
N ALA A 17 -51.73 75.25 -24.62
CA ALA A 17 -50.72 74.39 -24.02
C ALA A 17 -51.09 73.85 -22.61
N ALA A 18 -52.03 74.48 -21.91
CA ALA A 18 -52.53 74.04 -20.61
C ALA A 18 -54.00 74.45 -20.41
N PRO A 19 -54.98 73.60 -20.77
CA PRO A 19 -56.39 73.88 -20.53
C PRO A 19 -56.73 73.80 -19.04
N ASP A 20 -57.53 74.76 -18.57
CA ASP A 20 -58.03 74.78 -17.18
C ASP A 20 -59.13 73.73 -17.00
N VAL A 21 -58.98 72.87 -16.00
CA VAL A 21 -59.89 71.77 -15.66
C VAL A 21 -60.44 71.88 -14.23
N LEU A 22 -60.29 73.03 -13.59
CA LEU A 22 -60.69 73.27 -12.19
C LEU A 22 -62.19 73.01 -11.96
N ASP A 23 -63.06 73.48 -12.88
CA ASP A 23 -64.51 73.29 -12.78
C ASP A 23 -64.94 71.82 -12.91
N ALA A 24 -64.20 71.01 -13.69
CA ALA A 24 -64.48 69.58 -13.81
C ALA A 24 -64.15 68.81 -12.52
N VAL A 25 -63.13 69.24 -11.77
CA VAL A 25 -62.75 68.63 -10.48
C VAL A 25 -63.68 69.10 -9.35
N LEU A 26 -64.21 70.32 -9.42
CA LEU A 26 -65.13 70.86 -8.41
C LEU A 26 -66.55 70.25 -8.48
N SER A 27 -66.96 69.69 -9.61
CA SER A 27 -68.30 69.11 -9.79
C SER A 27 -68.53 67.77 -9.06
N ASP A 28 -67.47 67.02 -8.72
CA ASP A 28 -67.58 65.61 -8.30
C ASP A 28 -67.45 65.37 -6.77
N CYS A 29 -67.42 66.43 -5.95
CA CYS A 29 -67.02 66.30 -4.52
C CYS A 29 -67.84 67.11 -3.48
N ASN A 30 -69.16 67.27 -3.67
CA ASN A 30 -70.03 67.81 -2.60
C ASN A 30 -71.46 67.24 -2.56
N GLU A 31 -71.69 66.18 -1.76
CA GLU A 31 -72.95 66.04 -1.01
C GLU A 31 -72.85 65.15 0.25
N GLN A 32 -73.86 65.21 1.15
CA GLN A 32 -73.76 65.00 2.61
C GLN A 32 -75.07 64.35 3.17
N LYS A 33 -75.23 63.76 4.38
CA LYS A 33 -74.48 63.64 5.67
C LYS A 33 -75.12 62.48 6.50
N GLY A 34 -74.41 61.72 7.36
CA GLY A 34 -74.99 60.43 7.85
C GLY A 34 -74.75 59.81 9.27
N ARG A 35 -74.17 60.51 10.26
CA ARG A 35 -74.34 60.32 11.74
C ARG A 35 -74.64 58.90 12.38
N VAL A 36 -73.61 58.27 13.01
CA VAL A 36 -73.54 57.47 14.32
C VAL A 36 -74.56 56.29 14.53
N ILE A 37 -74.32 55.11 15.16
CA ILE A 37 -73.49 54.62 16.29
C ILE A 37 -73.15 53.12 16.05
N LEU A 38 -71.98 52.59 16.43
CA LEU A 38 -71.77 51.78 17.64
C LEU A 38 -70.28 51.51 17.89
N MET A 39 -69.89 51.42 19.17
CA MET A 39 -68.52 51.23 19.61
C MET A 39 -68.25 49.74 19.89
N THR A 40 -67.36 49.11 19.13
CA THR A 40 -66.65 47.90 19.54
C THR A 40 -65.18 48.03 19.15
N THR A 41 -64.31 48.15 20.15
CA THR A 41 -62.87 48.03 19.97
C THR A 41 -62.51 46.58 19.66
N GLU A 42 -62.60 46.19 18.38
CA GLU A 42 -61.96 44.97 17.93
C GLU A 42 -60.44 45.13 17.98
N ASN A 43 -59.85 44.53 19.01
CA ASN A 43 -58.44 44.18 19.02
C ASN A 43 -58.17 43.22 17.86
N LYS A 44 -57.86 43.76 16.67
CA LYS A 44 -57.22 42.99 15.60
C LYS A 44 -55.82 42.62 16.04
N LYS A 45 -55.73 41.54 16.83
CA LYS A 45 -54.51 40.77 17.04
C LYS A 45 -53.94 40.48 15.66
N LYS A 46 -52.91 41.23 15.24
CA LYS A 46 -52.10 40.86 14.06
C LYS A 46 -51.67 39.42 14.30
N THR A 47 -52.21 38.51 13.49
CA THR A 47 -52.12 37.09 13.78
C THR A 47 -50.66 36.68 13.73
N TRP A 48 -50.14 36.34 14.91
CA TRP A 48 -48.84 35.72 15.12
C TRP A 48 -48.65 34.55 14.13
N ALA A 49 -49.72 33.84 13.78
CA ALA A 49 -49.78 32.84 12.70
C ALA A 49 -49.16 33.29 11.35
N VAL A 50 -49.32 34.54 10.90
CA VAL A 50 -48.72 35.02 9.63
C VAL A 50 -47.20 35.23 9.77
N ARG A 51 -46.74 35.63 10.97
CA ARG A 51 -45.31 35.70 11.28
C ARG A 51 -44.70 34.31 11.50
N MET A 52 -45.45 33.39 12.11
CA MET A 52 -45.08 31.98 12.24
C MET A 52 -45.05 31.26 10.89
N ALA A 53 -45.94 31.59 9.94
CA ALA A 53 -45.91 31.03 8.59
C ALA A 53 -44.68 31.48 7.79
N GLY A 54 -44.28 32.76 7.91
CA GLY A 54 -43.02 33.25 7.34
C GLY A 54 -41.78 32.61 7.97
N LEU A 55 -41.77 32.44 9.29
CA LEU A 55 -40.72 31.70 10.01
C LEU A 55 -40.70 30.22 9.63
N ALA A 56 -41.85 29.56 9.46
CA ALA A 56 -41.95 28.16 9.06
C ALA A 56 -41.54 27.95 7.59
N ALA A 57 -41.89 28.85 6.67
CA ALA A 57 -41.41 28.78 5.29
C ALA A 57 -39.89 29.04 5.20
N GLY A 58 -39.36 29.98 5.99
CA GLY A 58 -37.93 30.21 6.13
C GLY A 58 -37.21 28.98 6.73
N LEU A 59 -37.76 28.38 7.78
CA LEU A 59 -37.26 27.12 8.35
C LEU A 59 -37.38 25.95 7.37
N CYS A 60 -38.44 25.85 6.56
CA CYS A 60 -38.56 24.80 5.54
C CYS A 60 -37.62 25.02 4.34
N LEU A 61 -37.19 26.26 4.05
CA LEU A 61 -36.16 26.54 3.05
C LEU A 61 -34.74 26.43 3.60
N ILE A 62 -34.52 26.68 4.90
CA ILE A 62 -33.22 26.49 5.55
C ILE A 62 -33.00 25.01 5.94
N LEU A 63 -34.04 24.32 6.42
CA LEU A 63 -34.02 22.87 6.65
C LEU A 63 -34.16 22.11 5.33
N GLY A 64 -35.08 22.45 4.45
CA GLY A 64 -35.25 21.75 3.16
C GLY A 64 -34.19 22.09 2.13
N GLY A 65 -33.68 23.34 2.11
CA GLY A 65 -32.52 23.73 1.32
C GLY A 65 -31.20 23.32 1.97
N GLY A 66 -31.11 23.28 3.30
CA GLY A 66 -29.97 22.71 4.02
C GLY A 66 -29.88 21.18 3.86
N LEU A 67 -30.99 20.46 4.02
CA LEU A 67 -31.11 19.03 3.68
C LEU A 67 -30.98 18.79 2.17
N GLY A 68 -31.37 19.76 1.33
CA GLY A 68 -31.22 19.70 -0.13
C GLY A 68 -29.77 19.82 -0.56
N VAL A 69 -29.06 20.85 -0.08
CA VAL A 69 -27.61 21.05 -0.29
C VAL A 69 -26.81 19.92 0.36
N ARG A 70 -27.19 19.48 1.56
CA ARG A 70 -26.52 18.36 2.24
C ARG A 70 -26.78 17.03 1.54
N ASN A 71 -28.00 16.73 1.06
CA ASN A 71 -28.24 15.57 0.18
C ASN A 71 -27.52 15.69 -1.16
N TYR A 72 -27.42 16.90 -1.71
CA TYR A 72 -26.70 17.14 -2.96
C TYR A 72 -25.21 16.87 -2.78
N GLN A 73 -24.59 17.36 -1.69
CA GLN A 73 -23.22 17.02 -1.31
C GLN A 73 -23.06 15.52 -1.09
N VAL A 74 -23.85 14.91 -0.19
CA VAL A 74 -23.89 13.45 0.08
C VAL A 74 -24.02 12.60 -1.19
N ASN A 75 -24.64 13.11 -2.25
CA ASN A 75 -24.81 12.42 -3.52
C ASN A 75 -23.72 12.73 -4.58
N HIS A 76 -22.97 13.83 -4.49
CA HIS A 76 -22.08 14.30 -5.58
C HIS A 76 -20.66 14.70 -5.14
N THR A 77 -20.34 14.72 -3.85
CA THR A 77 -18.95 14.88 -3.37
C THR A 77 -18.29 13.53 -3.19
N VAL A 78 -17.04 13.41 -3.63
CA VAL A 78 -16.17 12.26 -3.31
C VAL A 78 -16.02 12.18 -1.79
N ASP A 79 -16.31 11.02 -1.23
CA ASP A 79 -16.16 10.69 0.19
C ASP A 79 -14.99 9.73 0.40
N ALA A 80 -14.83 8.77 -0.51
CA ALA A 80 -13.69 7.87 -0.59
C ALA A 80 -13.25 7.66 -2.03
N THR A 81 -11.99 7.28 -2.18
CA THR A 81 -11.37 6.82 -3.43
C THR A 81 -10.87 5.39 -3.19
N VAL A 82 -11.21 4.46 -4.07
CA VAL A 82 -10.76 3.06 -4.00
C VAL A 82 -9.95 2.74 -5.24
N SER A 83 -8.69 2.32 -5.11
CA SER A 83 -7.95 1.73 -6.23
C SER A 83 -8.03 0.20 -6.20
N LEU A 84 -8.17 -0.38 -7.38
CA LEU A 84 -8.00 -1.80 -7.63
C LEU A 84 -6.78 -1.96 -8.53
N ASP A 85 -5.75 -2.60 -7.99
CA ASP A 85 -4.43 -2.71 -8.58
C ASP A 85 -4.03 -4.17 -8.79
N VAL A 86 -3.69 -4.52 -10.02
CA VAL A 86 -3.08 -5.79 -10.45
C VAL A 86 -1.93 -5.55 -11.43
N ASN A 87 -2.04 -4.49 -12.25
CA ASN A 87 -1.62 -4.40 -13.65
C ASN A 87 -2.60 -5.19 -14.56
N PRO A 88 -3.86 -4.74 -14.72
CA PRO A 88 -4.39 -3.36 -14.79
C PRO A 88 -4.57 -2.59 -13.47
N SER A 89 -4.79 -1.27 -13.59
CA SER A 89 -5.05 -0.35 -12.46
C SER A 89 -6.25 0.56 -12.73
N VAL A 90 -7.19 0.63 -11.78
CA VAL A 90 -8.43 1.42 -11.88
C VAL A 90 -8.73 2.14 -10.56
N GLU A 91 -9.09 3.42 -10.62
CA GLU A 91 -9.55 4.23 -9.49
C GLU A 91 -11.07 4.41 -9.53
N ILE A 92 -11.75 4.21 -8.40
CA ILE A 92 -13.21 4.35 -8.26
C ILE A 92 -13.50 5.44 -7.22
N LYS A 93 -14.19 6.49 -7.63
CA LYS A 93 -14.61 7.58 -6.74
C LYS A 93 -16.05 7.36 -6.30
N ILE A 94 -16.29 7.35 -4.99
CA ILE A 94 -17.62 7.11 -4.41
C ILE A 94 -18.06 8.26 -3.51
N ASN A 95 -19.39 8.41 -3.37
CA ASN A 95 -19.99 9.34 -2.43
C ASN A 95 -20.32 8.67 -1.07
N GLN A 96 -20.90 9.43 -0.14
CA GLN A 96 -21.26 8.97 1.20
C GLN A 96 -22.26 7.82 1.28
N LYS A 97 -22.89 7.43 0.16
CA LYS A 97 -23.82 6.29 0.05
C LYS A 97 -23.18 5.12 -0.70
N GLU A 98 -21.86 5.12 -0.88
CA GLU A 98 -21.09 4.13 -1.64
C GLU A 98 -21.62 3.96 -3.07
N ARG A 99 -22.13 5.07 -3.63
CA ARG A 99 -22.53 5.18 -5.03
C ARG A 99 -21.41 5.83 -5.82
N ILE A 100 -21.13 5.25 -6.97
CA ILE A 100 -20.03 5.68 -7.84
C ILE A 100 -20.34 7.04 -8.46
N LEU A 101 -19.33 7.89 -8.44
CA LEU A 101 -19.29 9.19 -9.08
C LEU A 101 -18.48 9.13 -10.38
N ASP A 102 -17.39 8.36 -10.39
CA ASP A 102 -16.45 8.23 -11.50
C ASP A 102 -15.67 6.92 -11.39
N VAL A 103 -15.22 6.38 -12.54
CA VAL A 103 -14.31 5.22 -12.64
C VAL A 103 -13.22 5.57 -13.65
N ILE A 104 -12.00 5.71 -13.15
CA ILE A 104 -10.87 6.27 -13.88
C ILE A 104 -9.85 5.14 -14.12
N PRO A 105 -9.72 4.63 -15.35
CA PRO A 105 -8.66 3.70 -15.69
C PRO A 105 -7.31 4.42 -15.71
N LEU A 106 -6.34 3.91 -14.96
CA LEU A 106 -5.04 4.57 -14.75
C LEU A 106 -3.97 4.13 -15.78
N ASN A 107 -4.17 2.99 -16.43
CA ASN A 107 -3.36 2.47 -17.53
C ASN A 107 -4.24 1.92 -18.68
N GLU A 108 -3.63 1.57 -19.82
CA GLU A 108 -4.34 1.06 -20.99
C GLU A 108 -5.05 -0.28 -20.71
N ASP A 109 -4.45 -1.16 -19.89
CA ASP A 109 -5.10 -2.39 -19.44
C ASP A 109 -6.33 -2.09 -18.55
N GLY A 110 -6.26 -1.04 -17.72
CA GLY A 110 -7.39 -0.51 -16.97
C GLY A 110 -8.55 -0.09 -17.87
N ARG A 111 -8.25 0.54 -19.02
CA ARG A 111 -9.27 0.88 -20.03
C ARG A 111 -9.87 -0.37 -20.65
N THR A 112 -9.07 -1.41 -20.90
CA THR A 112 -9.53 -2.68 -21.44
C THR A 112 -10.53 -3.36 -20.51
N ILE A 113 -10.27 -3.40 -19.20
CA ILE A 113 -11.20 -4.07 -18.26
C ILE A 113 -12.45 -3.24 -17.93
N VAL A 114 -12.38 -1.91 -17.99
CA VAL A 114 -13.55 -1.01 -17.85
C VAL A 114 -14.40 -1.02 -19.12
N GLY A 115 -13.78 -1.01 -20.30
CA GLY A 115 -14.45 -1.03 -21.60
C GLY A 115 -15.49 0.07 -21.76
N ASP A 116 -16.65 -0.28 -22.31
CA ASP A 116 -17.80 0.62 -22.50
C ASP A 116 -18.76 0.64 -21.28
N MET A 117 -18.34 0.16 -20.10
CA MET A 117 -19.22 0.07 -18.92
C MET A 117 -19.44 1.43 -18.24
N ASP A 118 -20.69 1.86 -18.15
CA ASP A 118 -21.08 3.02 -17.34
C ASP A 118 -21.44 2.59 -15.91
N PHE A 119 -20.57 2.94 -14.96
CA PHE A 119 -20.77 2.70 -13.54
C PHE A 119 -21.43 3.89 -12.82
N SER A 120 -21.75 4.99 -13.52
CA SER A 120 -22.26 6.23 -12.91
C SER A 120 -23.48 5.99 -12.03
N GLY A 121 -23.33 6.21 -10.72
CA GLY A 121 -24.39 6.01 -9.75
C GLY A 121 -24.77 4.56 -9.47
N SER A 122 -24.02 3.54 -9.92
CA SER A 122 -24.16 2.16 -9.40
C SER A 122 -23.65 2.08 -7.95
N SER A 123 -23.80 0.93 -7.27
CA SER A 123 -23.12 0.68 -6.00
C SER A 123 -21.68 0.22 -6.26
N LEU A 124 -20.77 0.55 -5.35
CA LEU A 124 -19.38 0.13 -5.40
C LEU A 124 -19.22 -1.38 -5.67
N ASP A 125 -19.93 -2.20 -4.91
CA ASP A 125 -19.85 -3.67 -4.97
C ASP A 125 -20.16 -4.22 -6.36
N VAL A 126 -21.13 -3.61 -7.08
CA VAL A 126 -21.48 -4.03 -8.44
C VAL A 126 -20.35 -3.73 -9.42
N ALA A 127 -19.66 -2.60 -9.25
CA ALA A 127 -18.52 -2.26 -10.11
C ALA A 127 -17.28 -3.09 -9.75
N VAL A 128 -16.97 -3.28 -8.47
CA VAL A 128 -15.87 -4.15 -8.02
C VAL A 128 -16.06 -5.56 -8.57
N ASN A 129 -17.25 -6.14 -8.42
CA ASN A 129 -17.53 -7.49 -8.91
C ASN A 129 -17.46 -7.58 -10.45
N ALA A 130 -17.88 -6.54 -11.17
CA ALA A 130 -17.75 -6.46 -12.63
C ALA A 130 -16.29 -6.29 -13.09
N ILE A 131 -15.51 -5.45 -12.42
CA ILE A 131 -14.10 -5.16 -12.73
C ILE A 131 -13.23 -6.40 -12.46
N ILE A 132 -13.40 -7.07 -11.31
CA ILE A 132 -12.72 -8.34 -10.98
C ILE A 132 -13.12 -9.44 -11.98
N GLY A 133 -14.42 -9.55 -12.32
CA GLY A 133 -14.89 -10.47 -13.36
C GLY A 133 -14.26 -10.21 -14.74
N SER A 134 -14.07 -8.93 -15.09
CA SER A 134 -13.41 -8.50 -16.32
C SER A 134 -11.90 -8.78 -16.30
N MET A 135 -11.22 -8.60 -15.16
CA MET A 135 -9.81 -9.00 -14.98
C MET A 135 -9.61 -10.51 -15.19
N LEU A 136 -10.49 -11.34 -14.63
CA LEU A 136 -10.50 -12.79 -14.83
C LEU A 136 -10.77 -13.16 -16.30
N GLN A 137 -11.77 -12.52 -16.93
CA GLN A 137 -12.14 -12.80 -18.32
C GLN A 137 -11.03 -12.43 -19.32
N ASN A 138 -10.33 -11.32 -19.09
CA ASN A 138 -9.22 -10.89 -19.94
C ASN A 138 -7.88 -11.57 -19.58
N GLY A 139 -7.87 -12.44 -18.55
CA GLY A 139 -6.70 -13.24 -18.16
C GLY A 139 -5.65 -12.49 -17.36
N TYR A 140 -5.93 -11.26 -16.89
CA TYR A 140 -5.04 -10.52 -15.99
C TYR A 140 -4.99 -11.14 -14.57
N LEU A 141 -6.07 -11.81 -14.16
CA LEU A 141 -6.08 -12.71 -13.01
C LEU A 141 -6.22 -14.14 -13.52
N ASN A 142 -5.23 -14.98 -13.23
CA ASN A 142 -5.13 -16.36 -13.70
C ASN A 142 -4.31 -17.22 -12.72
N GLU A 143 -4.13 -18.52 -12.99
CA GLU A 143 -3.40 -19.40 -12.08
C GLU A 143 -1.91 -19.05 -11.88
N LEU A 144 -1.29 -18.28 -12.77
CA LEU A 144 0.13 -17.88 -12.69
C LEU A 144 0.32 -16.54 -11.95
N ALA A 145 -0.67 -15.64 -12.04
CA ALA A 145 -0.68 -14.36 -11.33
C ALA A 145 -2.11 -14.10 -10.80
N ASN A 146 -2.27 -14.13 -9.48
CA ASN A 146 -3.59 -14.27 -8.83
C ASN A 146 -3.87 -13.23 -7.73
N SER A 147 -2.98 -12.24 -7.56
CA SER A 147 -3.03 -11.26 -6.47
C SER A 147 -3.69 -9.93 -6.90
N VAL A 148 -4.52 -9.36 -6.04
CA VAL A 148 -5.16 -8.05 -6.21
C VAL A 148 -4.84 -7.17 -5.00
N LEU A 149 -4.45 -5.92 -5.23
CA LEU A 149 -4.30 -4.89 -4.20
C LEU A 149 -5.53 -3.99 -4.20
N ILE A 150 -6.14 -3.82 -3.03
CA ILE A 150 -7.26 -2.91 -2.77
C ILE A 150 -6.76 -1.78 -1.87
N SER A 151 -6.72 -0.54 -2.37
CA SER A 151 -6.30 0.61 -1.55
C SER A 151 -7.45 1.57 -1.34
N VAL A 152 -7.76 1.89 -0.08
CA VAL A 152 -8.86 2.79 0.30
C VAL A 152 -8.33 4.11 0.86
N ASP A 153 -8.59 5.20 0.15
CA ASP A 153 -8.37 6.57 0.59
C ASP A 153 -9.68 7.16 1.11
N ASN A 154 -9.73 7.51 2.40
CA ASN A 154 -10.88 8.15 3.04
C ASN A 154 -10.40 9.17 4.10
N ASN A 155 -11.09 10.30 4.19
CA ASN A 155 -10.80 11.33 5.20
C ASN A 155 -11.26 10.94 6.62
N ASP A 156 -12.12 9.92 6.75
CA ASP A 156 -12.51 9.27 8.00
C ASP A 156 -11.82 7.90 8.10
N PRO A 157 -10.80 7.73 8.98
CA PRO A 157 -10.05 6.47 9.08
C PRO A 157 -10.91 5.27 9.51
N VAL A 158 -11.89 5.47 10.39
CA VAL A 158 -12.78 4.40 10.86
C VAL A 158 -13.64 3.91 9.71
N ARG A 159 -14.13 4.84 8.88
CA ARG A 159 -14.86 4.50 7.66
C ARG A 159 -13.97 3.87 6.60
N GLY A 160 -12.73 4.35 6.44
CA GLY A 160 -11.75 3.80 5.51
C GLY A 160 -11.45 2.33 5.79
N MET A 161 -11.14 2.00 7.06
CA MET A 161 -10.92 0.62 7.51
C MET A 161 -12.15 -0.26 7.29
N ALA A 162 -13.34 0.17 7.74
CA ALA A 162 -14.57 -0.62 7.57
C ALA A 162 -14.95 -0.85 6.09
N LEU A 163 -14.59 0.08 5.20
CA LEU A 163 -14.76 -0.09 3.76
C LEU A 163 -13.72 -1.06 3.17
N GLN A 164 -12.46 -0.95 3.60
CA GLN A 164 -11.37 -1.86 3.20
C GLN A 164 -11.67 -3.30 3.61
N GLU A 165 -11.99 -3.56 4.88
CA GLU A 165 -12.38 -4.89 5.41
C GLU A 165 -13.52 -5.48 4.57
N ARG A 166 -14.61 -4.72 4.40
CA ARG A 166 -15.80 -5.15 3.64
C ARG A 166 -15.51 -5.48 2.17
N LEU A 167 -14.62 -4.73 1.52
CA LEU A 167 -14.24 -4.97 0.12
C LEU A 167 -13.31 -6.18 0.00
N THR A 168 -12.37 -6.33 0.91
CA THR A 168 -11.45 -7.48 0.99
C THR A 168 -12.24 -8.77 1.13
N ASP A 169 -13.24 -8.75 1.99
CA ASP A 169 -14.15 -9.86 2.26
C ASP A 169 -15.04 -10.23 1.05
N GLU A 170 -15.46 -9.26 0.24
CA GLU A 170 -16.25 -9.49 -0.99
C GLU A 170 -15.37 -9.98 -2.15
N VAL A 171 -14.23 -9.34 -2.40
CA VAL A 171 -13.27 -9.74 -3.45
C VAL A 171 -12.69 -11.12 -3.15
N ASN A 172 -12.35 -11.42 -1.89
CA ASN A 172 -11.90 -12.76 -1.51
C ASN A 172 -12.96 -13.82 -1.84
N LYS A 173 -14.25 -13.59 -1.59
CA LYS A 173 -15.32 -14.53 -1.99
C LYS A 173 -15.36 -14.77 -3.51
N LEU A 174 -15.11 -13.76 -4.34
CA LEU A 174 -15.03 -13.91 -5.80
C LEU A 174 -13.78 -14.69 -6.23
N LEU A 175 -12.67 -14.51 -5.52
CA LEU A 175 -11.38 -15.12 -5.84
C LEU A 175 -11.16 -16.50 -5.17
N GLN A 176 -12.11 -17.01 -4.38
CA GLN A 176 -12.06 -18.33 -3.73
C GLN A 176 -13.11 -19.27 -4.34
N THR A 177 -12.84 -19.77 -5.55
CA THR A 177 -13.68 -20.74 -6.26
C THR A 177 -13.02 -22.12 -6.35
N ASP A 178 -13.78 -23.16 -6.69
CA ASP A 178 -13.24 -24.52 -6.90
C ASP A 178 -12.14 -24.57 -7.99
N SER A 179 -12.20 -23.67 -8.98
CA SER A 179 -11.29 -23.62 -10.13
C SER A 179 -10.19 -22.56 -10.03
N PHE A 180 -10.29 -21.61 -9.10
CA PHE A 180 -9.37 -20.48 -8.99
C PHE A 180 -9.30 -20.00 -7.53
N ARG A 181 -8.07 -19.84 -7.04
CA ARG A 181 -7.75 -19.29 -5.72
C ARG A 181 -6.84 -18.09 -5.90
N GLY A 182 -7.31 -16.90 -5.54
CA GLY A 182 -6.53 -15.66 -5.56
C GLY A 182 -5.98 -15.28 -4.19
N ALA A 183 -5.23 -14.17 -4.19
CA ALA A 183 -4.86 -13.43 -3.00
C ALA A 183 -5.40 -12.00 -3.09
N VAL A 184 -5.78 -11.44 -1.94
CA VAL A 184 -6.20 -10.05 -1.80
C VAL A 184 -5.26 -9.40 -0.78
N LEU A 185 -4.53 -8.38 -1.22
CA LEU A 185 -3.86 -7.44 -0.34
C LEU A 185 -4.77 -6.24 -0.19
N SER A 186 -4.81 -5.65 1.00
CA SER A 186 -5.70 -4.54 1.26
C SER A 186 -5.15 -3.59 2.31
N GLN A 187 -5.37 -2.30 2.10
CA GLN A 187 -4.77 -1.25 2.92
C GLN A 187 -5.60 0.04 2.90
N THR A 188 -5.38 0.88 3.90
CA THR A 188 -5.83 2.28 3.86
C THR A 188 -4.67 3.18 3.43
N VAL A 189 -4.94 4.19 2.59
CA VAL A 189 -3.89 5.06 2.02
C VAL A 189 -3.61 6.23 2.96
N VAL A 190 -2.37 6.35 3.41
CA VAL A 190 -1.87 7.49 4.19
C VAL A 190 -1.12 8.43 3.25
N LYS A 191 -1.79 9.51 2.83
CA LYS A 191 -1.20 10.49 1.90
C LYS A 191 -0.05 11.27 2.55
N SER A 192 1.10 11.29 1.87
CA SER A 192 2.19 12.24 2.09
C SER A 192 2.66 12.82 0.76
N ASP A 193 3.27 14.01 0.78
CA ASP A 193 3.83 14.64 -0.42
C ASP A 193 4.96 13.78 -1.04
N GLU A 194 5.66 13.00 -0.21
CA GLU A 194 6.72 12.07 -0.59
C GLU A 194 6.15 10.85 -1.32
N LEU A 195 5.10 10.22 -0.76
CA LEU A 195 4.40 9.10 -1.39
C LEU A 195 3.78 9.51 -2.74
N GLN A 196 3.21 10.71 -2.81
CA GLN A 196 2.67 11.24 -4.07
C GLN A 196 3.76 11.47 -5.11
N GLN A 197 4.89 12.06 -4.74
CA GLN A 197 6.03 12.23 -5.65
C GLN A 197 6.56 10.89 -6.17
N MET A 198 6.63 9.86 -5.32
CA MET A 198 7.04 8.51 -5.76
C MET A 198 6.01 7.92 -6.73
N ALA A 199 4.71 7.95 -6.41
CA ALA A 199 3.67 7.46 -7.31
C ALA A 199 3.71 8.15 -8.69
N GLU A 200 3.88 9.49 -8.71
CA GLU A 200 4.01 10.28 -9.94
C GLU A 200 5.32 9.97 -10.71
N GLN A 201 6.45 9.83 -10.01
CA GLN A 201 7.76 9.54 -10.62
C GLN A 201 7.78 8.20 -11.35
N TYR A 202 7.22 7.16 -10.74
CA TYR A 202 7.23 5.80 -11.29
C TYR A 202 5.97 5.47 -12.13
N GLY A 203 5.00 6.38 -12.22
CA GLY A 203 3.77 6.18 -12.99
C GLY A 203 2.86 5.09 -12.42
N ILE A 204 2.87 4.92 -11.10
CA ILE A 204 2.11 3.90 -10.36
C ILE A 204 1.05 4.53 -9.46
N THR A 205 0.16 3.72 -8.89
CA THR A 205 -0.84 4.22 -7.95
C THR A 205 -0.23 4.55 -6.58
N LEU A 206 -0.85 5.49 -5.85
CA LEU A 206 -0.51 5.75 -4.43
C LEU A 206 -0.56 4.46 -3.61
N GLY A 207 -1.51 3.57 -3.92
CA GLY A 207 -1.64 2.26 -3.30
C GLY A 207 -0.40 1.39 -3.51
N LYS A 208 0.00 1.17 -4.76
CA LYS A 208 1.21 0.39 -5.07
C LYS A 208 2.47 1.03 -4.48
N ALA A 209 2.58 2.37 -4.51
CA ALA A 209 3.70 3.08 -3.91
C ALA A 209 3.79 2.86 -2.39
N GLN A 210 2.65 2.81 -1.68
CA GLN A 210 2.62 2.55 -0.24
C GLN A 210 2.99 1.10 0.09
N LEU A 211 2.51 0.14 -0.71
CA LEU A 211 2.90 -1.26 -0.59
C LEU A 211 4.42 -1.44 -0.77
N ILE A 212 5.03 -0.73 -1.73
CA ILE A 212 6.49 -0.72 -1.92
C ILE A 212 7.19 -0.11 -0.70
N GLN A 213 6.68 1.00 -0.14
CA GLN A 213 7.25 1.57 1.09
C GLN A 213 7.16 0.63 2.30
N GLU A 214 6.08 -0.14 2.44
CA GLU A 214 5.93 -1.14 3.50
C GLU A 214 7.00 -2.24 3.35
N ILE A 215 7.21 -2.77 2.14
CA ILE A 215 8.23 -3.79 1.83
C ILE A 215 9.64 -3.25 2.14
N LEU A 216 9.97 -2.03 1.66
CA LEU A 216 11.26 -1.38 1.94
C LEU A 216 11.46 -1.02 3.42
N GLY A 217 10.37 -0.84 4.16
CA GLY A 217 10.39 -0.60 5.61
C GLY A 217 10.73 -1.84 6.44
N LYS A 218 10.59 -3.03 5.85
CA LYS A 218 11.03 -4.31 6.44
C LYS A 218 12.43 -4.69 5.96
N ASN A 219 12.66 -4.61 4.65
CA ASN A 219 13.89 -5.06 4.01
C ASN A 219 14.65 -3.91 3.34
N SER A 220 15.82 -3.58 3.91
CA SER A 220 16.69 -2.50 3.44
C SER A 220 17.60 -2.83 2.25
N LEU A 221 17.56 -4.07 1.74
CA LEU A 221 18.41 -4.53 0.63
C LEU A 221 17.88 -4.11 -0.75
N HIS A 222 16.60 -3.76 -0.86
CA HIS A 222 15.97 -3.35 -2.11
C HIS A 222 15.88 -1.84 -2.27
N THR A 223 15.71 -1.41 -3.51
CA THR A 223 15.41 -0.02 -3.86
C THR A 223 13.99 0.13 -4.42
N PHE A 224 13.44 1.35 -4.35
CA PHE A 224 12.13 1.63 -4.95
C PHE A 224 12.17 1.43 -6.48
N ASP A 225 13.28 1.76 -7.15
CA ASP A 225 13.50 1.52 -8.58
C ASP A 225 13.37 0.03 -8.96
N GLU A 226 13.72 -0.89 -8.06
CA GLU A 226 13.62 -2.35 -8.29
C GLU A 226 12.21 -2.88 -8.05
N LEU A 227 11.50 -2.37 -7.05
CA LEU A 227 10.16 -2.85 -6.70
C LEU A 227 9.04 -2.19 -7.54
N ALA A 228 9.26 -0.95 -8.03
CA ALA A 228 8.31 -0.24 -8.89
C ALA A 228 7.86 -0.98 -10.16
N PRO A 229 8.72 -1.68 -10.94
CA PRO A 229 8.30 -2.42 -12.13
C PRO A 229 7.53 -3.72 -11.81
N LEU A 230 7.68 -4.30 -10.62
CA LEU A 230 7.10 -5.60 -10.27
C LEU A 230 5.56 -5.57 -10.23
N SER A 231 4.92 -6.68 -10.59
CA SER A 231 3.47 -6.86 -10.46
C SER A 231 3.02 -6.92 -9.00
N ILE A 232 1.71 -6.75 -8.76
CA ILE A 232 1.15 -6.92 -7.42
C ILE A 232 1.32 -8.36 -6.89
N ASN A 233 1.39 -9.35 -7.78
CA ASN A 233 1.65 -10.74 -7.39
C ASN A 233 3.09 -10.92 -6.87
N GLU A 234 4.06 -10.30 -7.53
CA GLU A 234 5.47 -10.33 -7.14
C GLU A 234 5.69 -9.59 -5.80
N LEU A 235 5.12 -8.38 -5.66
CA LEU A 235 5.17 -7.63 -4.41
C LEU A 235 4.52 -8.38 -3.23
N ASN A 236 3.45 -9.17 -3.49
CA ASN A 236 2.81 -10.01 -2.47
C ASN A 236 3.70 -11.17 -2.00
N ILE A 237 4.46 -11.79 -2.92
CA ILE A 237 5.40 -12.86 -2.59
C ILE A 237 6.52 -12.31 -1.70
N LEU A 238 7.07 -11.14 -2.05
CA LEU A 238 8.11 -10.48 -1.25
C LEU A 238 7.58 -10.10 0.14
N LEU A 239 6.40 -9.46 0.22
CA LEU A 239 5.76 -9.12 1.48
C LEU A 239 5.52 -10.37 2.36
N GLY A 240 5.14 -11.49 1.76
CA GLY A 240 4.84 -12.74 2.46
C GLY A 240 6.05 -13.42 3.12
N LYS A 241 7.29 -13.09 2.71
CA LYS A 241 8.52 -13.61 3.34
C LYS A 241 8.79 -12.97 4.72
N GLU A 242 8.33 -11.74 4.94
CA GLU A 242 8.78 -10.88 6.05
C GLU A 242 8.06 -11.15 7.39
N GLY A 243 7.06 -12.05 7.42
CA GLY A 243 6.52 -12.72 8.63
C GLY A 243 5.87 -11.86 9.74
N ALA A 244 5.96 -10.53 9.67
CA ALA A 244 5.58 -9.60 10.74
C ALA A 244 4.22 -8.91 10.50
N GLU A 245 3.67 -8.27 11.53
CA GLU A 245 2.53 -7.37 11.34
C GLU A 245 2.90 -6.22 10.38
N THR A 246 2.05 -6.00 9.38
CA THR A 246 2.17 -4.92 8.39
C THR A 246 0.88 -4.11 8.37
N HIS A 247 0.90 -2.91 7.80
CA HIS A 247 -0.32 -2.15 7.55
C HIS A 247 -1.14 -2.65 6.34
N VAL A 248 -0.76 -3.79 5.76
CA VAL A 248 -1.41 -4.45 4.63
C VAL A 248 -2.02 -5.77 5.10
N GLU A 249 -3.35 -5.86 5.09
CA GLU A 249 -4.06 -7.11 5.34
C GLU A 249 -3.98 -7.99 4.09
N VAL A 250 -3.44 -9.21 4.25
CA VAL A 250 -3.28 -10.20 3.17
C VAL A 250 -4.18 -11.41 3.43
N VAL A 251 -5.05 -11.71 2.47
CA VAL A 251 -5.98 -12.85 2.51
C VAL A 251 -5.77 -13.75 1.30
N GLY A 252 -5.49 -15.03 1.52
CA GLY A 252 -5.17 -16.00 0.46
C GLY A 252 -3.66 -16.23 0.32
N THR A 253 -3.21 -16.61 -0.88
CA THR A 253 -1.79 -16.91 -1.14
C THR A 253 -1.44 -16.53 -2.58
N ALA A 254 -0.35 -15.78 -2.76
CA ALA A 254 0.15 -15.42 -4.08
C ALA A 254 0.51 -16.67 -4.90
N SER A 255 0.48 -16.56 -6.23
CA SER A 255 0.87 -17.69 -7.08
C SER A 255 2.32 -17.59 -7.51
N GLU A 256 3.07 -18.64 -7.22
CA GLU A 256 4.42 -18.89 -7.74
C GLU A 256 4.40 -19.86 -8.93
N LYS A 257 3.22 -20.29 -9.42
CA LYS A 257 3.09 -21.25 -10.53
C LYS A 257 3.70 -20.76 -11.85
N GLY A 258 3.94 -19.46 -11.99
CA GLY A 258 4.65 -18.88 -13.12
C GLY A 258 6.17 -19.08 -13.09
N TYR A 259 6.73 -19.62 -12.00
CA TYR A 259 8.17 -19.74 -11.79
C TYR A 259 8.67 -21.18 -11.89
N ILE A 260 9.98 -21.31 -12.06
CA ILE A 260 10.69 -22.59 -12.22
C ILE A 260 10.68 -23.46 -10.95
N GLY A 261 10.47 -22.85 -9.77
CA GLY A 261 10.54 -23.51 -8.47
C GLY A 261 11.98 -23.67 -7.94
N GLU A 262 12.12 -23.64 -6.62
CA GLU A 262 13.41 -23.70 -5.91
C GLU A 262 14.28 -24.89 -6.33
N THR A 263 13.70 -26.08 -6.47
CA THR A 263 14.40 -27.29 -6.92
C THR A 263 15.06 -27.07 -8.29
N LYS A 264 14.36 -26.41 -9.21
CA LYS A 264 14.87 -26.17 -10.58
C LYS A 264 15.92 -25.07 -10.59
N ALA A 265 15.76 -24.03 -9.77
CA ALA A 265 16.77 -23.00 -9.56
C ALA A 265 18.07 -23.60 -9.01
N LYS A 266 17.97 -24.44 -7.96
CA LYS A 266 19.11 -25.17 -7.39
C LYS A 266 19.79 -26.07 -8.42
N GLU A 267 19.05 -26.87 -9.18
CA GLU A 267 19.62 -27.68 -10.27
C GLU A 267 20.42 -26.84 -11.28
N ILE A 268 19.95 -25.63 -11.61
CA ILE A 268 20.62 -24.70 -12.54
C ILE A 268 21.88 -24.10 -11.92
N ALA A 269 21.81 -23.66 -10.66
CA ALA A 269 22.95 -23.08 -9.92
C ALA A 269 24.08 -24.11 -9.72
N LEU A 270 23.76 -25.35 -9.33
CA LEU A 270 24.73 -26.43 -9.20
C LEU A 270 25.36 -26.81 -10.55
N ALA A 271 24.56 -26.89 -11.60
CA ALA A 271 25.06 -27.14 -12.96
C ALA A 271 25.97 -26.01 -13.48
N LYS A 272 25.72 -24.76 -13.07
CA LYS A 272 26.55 -23.59 -13.36
C LYS A 272 27.90 -23.63 -12.62
N ALA A 273 27.90 -24.01 -11.34
CA ALA A 273 29.12 -24.16 -10.55
C ALA A 273 29.93 -25.43 -10.91
N GLY A 274 29.29 -26.43 -11.51
CA GLY A 274 29.90 -27.75 -11.77
C GLY A 274 30.00 -28.60 -10.51
N VAL A 275 29.09 -28.40 -9.55
CA VAL A 275 29.04 -29.02 -8.23
C VAL A 275 27.93 -30.08 -8.19
N SER A 276 28.14 -31.20 -7.49
CA SER A 276 27.08 -32.18 -7.23
C SER A 276 26.31 -31.80 -5.96
N GLU A 277 25.00 -32.08 -5.92
CA GLU A 277 24.19 -31.88 -4.70
C GLU A 277 24.70 -32.70 -3.50
N SER A 278 25.40 -33.81 -3.75
CA SER A 278 26.09 -34.61 -2.73
C SER A 278 27.28 -33.92 -2.05
N ASP A 279 27.80 -32.85 -2.67
CA ASP A 279 29.05 -32.19 -2.29
C ASP A 279 28.76 -30.88 -1.55
N LEU A 280 27.50 -30.60 -1.24
CA LEU A 280 27.03 -29.43 -0.50
C LEU A 280 27.14 -29.65 1.00
N THR A 281 27.77 -28.69 1.69
CA THR A 281 27.77 -28.62 3.16
C THR A 281 26.69 -27.69 3.70
N PHE A 282 26.23 -26.75 2.87
CA PHE A 282 25.16 -25.80 3.15
C PHE A 282 24.51 -25.38 1.83
N TYR A 283 23.20 -25.08 1.85
CA TYR A 283 22.54 -24.29 0.81
C TYR A 283 21.28 -23.61 1.34
N THR A 284 20.94 -22.47 0.75
CA THR A 284 19.63 -21.83 0.84
C THR A 284 19.06 -21.68 -0.58
N VAL A 285 17.75 -21.47 -0.68
CA VAL A 285 17.10 -21.00 -1.90
C VAL A 285 15.98 -20.05 -1.46
N GLY A 286 15.84 -18.90 -2.13
CA GLY A 286 14.77 -17.95 -1.82
C GLY A 286 14.38 -17.11 -3.03
N LEU A 287 13.09 -16.80 -3.16
CA LEU A 287 12.63 -15.84 -4.17
C LEU A 287 13.00 -14.41 -3.77
N ASP A 288 13.74 -13.72 -4.61
CA ASP A 288 14.17 -12.35 -4.42
C ASP A 288 14.07 -11.55 -5.75
N THR A 289 14.60 -10.32 -5.79
CA THR A 289 14.59 -9.42 -6.93
C THR A 289 15.98 -8.88 -7.20
N HIS A 290 16.34 -8.75 -8.47
CA HIS A 290 17.53 -8.00 -8.88
C HIS A 290 17.19 -7.10 -10.04
N LYS A 291 17.43 -5.79 -9.91
CA LYS A 291 17.19 -4.81 -10.98
C LYS A 291 15.75 -4.89 -11.56
N GLY A 292 14.78 -5.21 -10.70
CA GLY A 292 13.36 -5.28 -11.04
C GLY A 292 12.92 -6.52 -11.84
N VAL A 293 13.66 -7.63 -11.75
CA VAL A 293 13.14 -8.96 -12.14
C VAL A 293 13.22 -9.93 -10.97
N MET A 294 12.23 -10.82 -10.86
CA MET A 294 12.28 -11.91 -9.87
C MET A 294 13.39 -12.90 -10.20
N VAL A 295 14.13 -13.28 -9.16
CA VAL A 295 15.17 -14.30 -9.18
C VAL A 295 14.91 -15.31 -8.06
N TYR A 296 15.40 -16.53 -8.20
CA TYR A 296 15.76 -17.34 -7.05
C TYR A 296 17.21 -17.01 -6.73
N ASP A 297 17.45 -16.45 -5.55
CA ASP A 297 18.78 -16.49 -4.95
C ASP A 297 19.06 -17.92 -4.48
N VAL A 298 20.27 -18.40 -4.77
CA VAL A 298 20.74 -19.76 -4.49
C VAL A 298 22.16 -19.68 -3.95
N GLU A 299 22.27 -19.54 -2.64
CA GLU A 299 23.52 -19.57 -1.90
C GLU A 299 23.88 -21.02 -1.54
N PHE A 300 25.12 -21.44 -1.74
CA PHE A 300 25.59 -22.77 -1.31
C PHE A 300 27.09 -22.86 -1.09
N ILE A 301 27.50 -23.76 -0.20
CA ILE A 301 28.91 -24.03 0.11
C ILE A 301 29.28 -25.44 -0.38
N SER A 302 30.38 -25.56 -1.13
CA SER A 302 30.92 -26.84 -1.59
C SER A 302 32.44 -26.85 -1.65
N GLY A 303 33.06 -27.70 -0.81
CA GLY A 303 34.47 -27.56 -0.46
C GLY A 303 34.73 -26.16 0.11
N SER A 304 35.96 -25.67 -0.02
CA SER A 304 36.39 -24.33 0.47
C SER A 304 35.90 -23.17 -0.43
N TYR A 305 34.63 -23.20 -0.85
CA TYR A 305 34.03 -22.20 -1.72
C TYR A 305 32.54 -22.00 -1.40
N GLU A 306 32.17 -20.73 -1.31
CA GLU A 306 30.79 -20.25 -1.29
C GLU A 306 30.41 -19.81 -2.69
N PHE A 307 29.15 -19.98 -3.03
CA PHE A 307 28.58 -19.68 -4.34
C PHE A 307 27.24 -18.97 -4.15
N ASP A 308 27.13 -17.77 -4.71
CA ASP A 308 25.87 -17.05 -4.91
C ASP A 308 25.47 -17.22 -6.38
N CYS A 309 24.21 -17.57 -6.63
CA CYS A 309 23.69 -17.72 -7.97
C CYS A 309 22.23 -17.27 -8.10
N GLU A 310 22.01 -15.98 -8.37
CA GLU A 310 20.70 -15.49 -8.83
C GLU A 310 20.28 -16.13 -10.17
N VAL A 311 19.19 -16.90 -10.15
CA VAL A 311 18.57 -17.53 -11.33
C VAL A 311 17.21 -16.88 -11.60
N ASN A 312 16.99 -16.30 -12.77
CA ASN A 312 15.73 -15.66 -13.14
C ASN A 312 14.54 -16.60 -12.94
N ALA A 313 13.58 -16.19 -12.10
CA ALA A 313 12.54 -17.07 -11.57
C ALA A 313 11.59 -17.61 -12.65
N MET A 314 11.39 -16.90 -13.76
CA MET A 314 10.52 -17.33 -14.85
C MET A 314 11.23 -18.17 -15.92
N THR A 315 12.48 -17.84 -16.25
CA THR A 315 13.18 -18.39 -17.43
C THR A 315 14.25 -19.43 -17.09
N GLY A 316 14.80 -19.40 -15.87
CA GLY A 316 16.00 -20.17 -15.52
C GLY A 316 17.31 -19.62 -16.09
N GLU A 317 17.31 -18.41 -16.67
CA GLU A 317 18.54 -17.74 -17.08
C GLU A 317 19.32 -17.25 -15.84
N ILE A 318 20.64 -17.41 -15.85
CA ILE A 318 21.50 -17.01 -14.74
C ILE A 318 21.76 -15.51 -14.83
N VAL A 319 21.34 -14.77 -13.81
CA VAL A 319 21.39 -13.31 -13.74
C VAL A 319 22.70 -12.85 -13.10
N LYS A 320 23.08 -13.49 -12.00
CA LYS A 320 24.33 -13.30 -11.27
C LYS A 320 24.94 -14.68 -10.97
N PHE A 321 26.26 -14.73 -10.87
CA PHE A 321 26.96 -15.89 -10.37
C PHE A 321 28.30 -15.45 -9.79
N GLU A 322 28.43 -15.56 -8.48
CA GLU A 322 29.64 -15.27 -7.74
C GLU A 322 30.19 -16.55 -7.11
N LYS A 323 31.51 -16.56 -6.90
CA LYS A 323 32.23 -17.68 -6.30
C LYS A 323 33.34 -17.11 -5.45
N GLU A 324 33.15 -17.20 -4.15
CA GLU A 324 34.07 -16.68 -3.15
C GLU A 324 34.84 -17.85 -2.53
N TYR A 325 36.08 -17.62 -2.08
CA TYR A 325 36.85 -18.64 -1.37
C TYR A 325 36.41 -18.63 0.10
N ASP A 326 35.55 -19.59 0.47
CA ASP A 326 35.23 -19.85 1.86
C ASP A 326 36.41 -20.56 2.53
N GLY A 327 37.10 -19.84 3.41
CA GLY A 327 38.21 -20.36 4.19
C GLY A 327 37.83 -21.39 5.27
N ALA A 328 36.54 -21.65 5.51
CA ALA A 328 36.05 -22.47 6.62
C ALA A 328 35.90 -23.98 6.28
N ALA A 329 35.80 -24.37 5.01
CA ALA A 329 35.33 -25.72 4.65
C ALA A 329 36.43 -26.76 4.29
N VAL A 330 36.64 -27.66 5.26
CA VAL A 330 37.15 -29.06 5.24
C VAL A 330 38.47 -29.41 4.54
N SER A 331 39.52 -29.46 5.37
CA SER A 331 40.68 -30.35 5.18
C SER A 331 40.33 -31.82 5.45
N ASN A 332 39.72 -32.51 4.48
CA ASN A 332 39.57 -33.98 4.48
C ASN A 332 40.39 -34.62 3.36
N ALA A 333 41.68 -34.28 3.30
CA ALA A 333 42.66 -35.05 2.54
C ALA A 333 43.10 -36.26 3.38
N SER A 334 42.86 -37.47 2.86
CA SER A 334 43.32 -38.72 3.46
C SER A 334 44.83 -38.69 3.72
N VAL A 335 45.22 -38.97 4.96
CA VAL A 335 46.63 -39.13 5.34
C VAL A 335 47.15 -40.47 4.79
N GLU A 336 47.62 -40.46 3.53
CA GLU A 336 48.57 -41.45 3.05
C GLU A 336 49.99 -40.99 3.43
N GLU A 337 50.48 -41.55 4.53
CA GLU A 337 51.80 -41.30 5.08
C GLU A 337 52.89 -41.96 4.23
N HIS A 338 53.59 -41.22 3.34
CA HIS A 338 54.87 -41.66 2.78
C HIS A 338 55.76 -40.52 2.21
N GLY A 339 57.03 -40.50 2.63
CA GLY A 339 58.15 -39.93 1.84
C GLY A 339 58.80 -38.65 2.39
N GLU A 340 60.07 -38.74 2.75
CA GLU A 340 60.88 -37.62 3.25
C GLU A 340 61.50 -36.73 2.13
N GLN A 341 61.84 -35.50 2.53
CA GLN A 341 62.99 -34.67 2.12
C GLN A 341 62.99 -33.76 0.87
N SER A 342 63.33 -32.48 1.16
CA SER A 342 64.12 -31.50 0.37
C SER A 342 63.50 -30.87 -0.91
N GLU A 343 63.74 -29.59 -1.27
CA GLU A 343 64.39 -28.45 -0.58
C GLU A 343 63.94 -27.11 -1.22
N HIS A 344 63.85 -26.05 -0.40
CA HIS A 344 64.07 -24.62 -0.72
C HIS A 344 63.37 -23.94 -1.93
N SER A 345 62.42 -23.02 -1.65
CA SER A 345 62.58 -21.57 -1.97
C SER A 345 61.45 -20.66 -1.47
N GLN A 346 61.86 -19.69 -0.65
CA GLN A 346 61.23 -18.45 -0.19
C GLN A 346 59.99 -17.91 -0.94
N THR A 347 58.91 -17.58 -0.19
CA THR A 347 58.48 -16.17 -0.07
C THR A 347 57.59 -15.89 1.16
N LYS A 348 58.03 -14.93 1.99
CA LYS A 348 57.25 -14.06 2.90
C LYS A 348 56.06 -14.67 3.65
N GLU A 349 56.32 -15.03 4.91
CA GLU A 349 55.28 -15.12 5.94
C GLU A 349 54.56 -13.78 6.09
N ASN A 350 53.23 -13.80 6.03
CA ASN A 350 52.38 -12.85 6.71
C ASN A 350 51.38 -13.70 7.48
N GLN A 351 51.36 -13.60 8.81
CA GLN A 351 50.62 -14.53 9.66
C GLN A 351 49.11 -14.33 9.45
N ALA A 352 48.47 -15.25 8.73
CA ALA A 352 47.02 -15.36 8.73
C ALA A 352 46.59 -15.88 10.11
N VAL A 353 45.91 -15.04 10.88
CA VAL A 353 45.27 -15.45 12.13
C VAL A 353 44.06 -16.28 11.75
N SER A 354 44.12 -17.58 12.07
CA SER A 354 43.04 -18.52 11.77
C SER A 354 41.95 -18.43 12.83
N ASN A 355 40.76 -17.98 12.43
CA ASN A 355 39.60 -17.99 13.31
C ASN A 355 39.21 -19.42 13.71
N ILE A 356 38.71 -19.59 14.93
CA ILE A 356 38.04 -20.81 15.40
C ILE A 356 36.70 -20.99 14.66
N SER A 357 36.14 -22.20 14.66
CA SER A 357 34.82 -22.45 14.07
C SER A 357 33.67 -22.10 15.02
N LEU A 358 32.48 -21.82 14.47
CA LEU A 358 31.25 -21.65 15.24
C LEU A 358 31.00 -22.84 16.18
N GLU A 359 31.17 -24.07 15.70
CA GLU A 359 31.02 -25.27 16.55
C GLU A 359 32.04 -25.32 17.69
N LYS A 360 33.26 -24.79 17.48
CA LYS A 360 34.25 -24.64 18.56
C LYS A 360 33.83 -23.56 19.54
N ALA A 361 33.25 -22.47 19.07
CA ALA A 361 32.70 -21.42 19.92
C ALA A 361 31.48 -21.92 20.73
N LYS A 362 30.59 -22.73 20.14
CA LYS A 362 29.50 -23.44 20.83
C LYS A 362 30.01 -24.41 21.89
N GLU A 363 31.06 -25.20 21.60
CA GLU A 363 31.75 -26.02 22.61
C GLU A 363 32.31 -25.17 23.76
N ILE A 364 32.87 -23.99 23.48
CA ILE A 364 33.41 -23.07 24.48
C ILE A 364 32.28 -22.51 25.35
N ALA A 365 31.17 -22.05 24.77
CA ALA A 365 30.00 -21.54 25.47
C ALA A 365 29.35 -22.62 26.38
N LEU A 366 29.12 -23.82 25.86
CA LEU A 366 28.60 -24.96 26.63
C LEU A 366 29.56 -25.39 27.76
N SER A 367 30.86 -25.47 27.47
CA SER A 367 31.87 -25.82 28.46
C SER A 367 32.02 -24.74 29.55
N HIS A 368 31.79 -23.47 29.23
CA HIS A 368 31.81 -22.38 30.20
C HIS A 368 30.54 -22.36 31.06
N ALA A 369 29.37 -22.57 30.46
CA ALA A 369 28.10 -22.69 31.17
C ALA A 369 28.02 -23.94 32.07
N GLY A 370 28.91 -24.92 31.88
CA GLY A 370 28.85 -26.22 32.54
C GLY A 370 27.69 -27.09 32.06
N VAL A 371 27.17 -26.82 30.86
CA VAL A 371 26.02 -27.48 30.25
C VAL A 371 26.52 -28.55 29.29
N ALA A 372 26.12 -29.80 29.51
CA ALA A 372 26.33 -30.85 28.52
C ALA A 372 25.45 -30.57 27.29
N SER A 373 25.98 -30.73 26.07
CA SER A 373 25.24 -30.44 24.82
C SER A 373 23.87 -31.13 24.73
N ALA A 374 23.72 -32.33 25.28
CA ALA A 374 22.45 -33.06 25.34
C ALA A 374 21.36 -32.40 26.23
N ASN A 375 21.71 -31.38 27.01
CA ASN A 375 20.83 -30.61 27.89
C ASN A 375 20.61 -29.16 27.42
N ALA A 376 21.24 -28.77 26.31
CA ALA A 376 20.99 -27.49 25.64
C ALA A 376 19.93 -27.68 24.54
N PHE A 377 18.99 -26.75 24.45
CA PHE A 377 17.95 -26.69 23.42
C PHE A 377 17.81 -25.26 22.90
N GLU A 378 17.19 -25.08 21.74
CA GLU A 378 17.14 -23.78 21.03
C GLU A 378 18.56 -23.18 20.89
N MET A 379 19.54 -24.04 20.55
CA MET A 379 20.94 -23.61 20.41
C MET A 379 21.21 -23.06 19.01
N GLU A 380 21.31 -21.75 18.93
CA GLU A 380 21.63 -21.01 17.71
C GLU A 380 23.03 -20.38 17.80
N GLY A 381 23.48 -19.83 16.68
CA GLY A 381 24.67 -18.99 16.70
C GLY A 381 25.10 -18.55 15.31
N LYS A 382 25.58 -17.31 15.24
CA LYS A 382 25.93 -16.59 14.01
C LYS A 382 27.32 -15.97 14.17
N LEU A 383 27.98 -15.72 13.04
CA LEU A 383 29.17 -14.86 13.01
C LEU A 383 28.68 -13.42 12.83
N ASP A 384 29.11 -12.53 13.71
CA ASP A 384 28.82 -11.09 13.66
C ASP A 384 30.12 -10.26 13.67
N TRP A 385 30.00 -8.97 13.40
CA TRP A 385 31.11 -8.02 13.29
C TRP A 385 30.85 -6.78 14.15
N ASP A 386 31.27 -6.83 15.42
CA ASP A 386 31.20 -5.67 16.32
C ASP A 386 32.57 -4.99 16.49
N ASP A 387 32.57 -3.66 16.53
CA ASP A 387 33.72 -2.76 16.73
C ASP A 387 35.02 -3.10 15.96
N GLY A 388 34.90 -3.76 14.81
CA GLY A 388 36.00 -4.19 13.94
C GLY A 388 36.63 -5.54 14.30
N MET A 389 35.95 -6.34 15.11
CA MET A 389 36.32 -7.67 15.57
C MET A 389 35.24 -8.69 15.19
N SER A 390 35.65 -9.79 14.56
CA SER A 390 34.76 -10.90 14.25
C SER A 390 34.43 -11.69 15.51
N ILE A 391 33.15 -11.80 15.87
CA ILE A 391 32.66 -12.51 17.06
C ILE A 391 31.62 -13.56 16.67
N TYR A 392 31.51 -14.62 17.47
CA TYR A 392 30.39 -15.56 17.40
C TYR A 392 29.41 -15.25 18.50
N GLU A 393 28.20 -14.81 18.14
CA GLU A 393 27.06 -14.72 19.05
C GLU A 393 26.40 -16.10 19.11
N ILE A 394 26.20 -16.63 20.31
CA ILE A 394 25.71 -17.99 20.57
C ILE A 394 24.66 -17.93 21.67
N GLU A 395 23.45 -18.37 21.32
CA GLU A 395 22.33 -18.42 22.24
C GLU A 395 21.88 -19.86 22.44
N PHE A 396 21.51 -20.22 23.67
CA PHE A 396 20.89 -21.52 23.97
C PHE A 396 20.17 -21.50 25.31
N LYS A 397 19.20 -22.41 25.47
CA LYS A 397 18.47 -22.61 26.73
C LYS A 397 18.86 -23.90 27.42
N ALA A 398 19.01 -23.84 28.74
CA ALA A 398 19.34 -25.01 29.56
C ALA A 398 18.90 -24.86 31.03
N GLY A 399 17.91 -25.66 31.44
CA GLY A 399 17.51 -25.80 32.83
C GLY A 399 16.68 -24.65 33.41
N GLY A 400 15.84 -24.00 32.57
CA GLY A 400 15.03 -22.84 32.97
C GLY A 400 15.78 -21.50 32.89
N TYR A 401 16.78 -21.43 32.03
CA TYR A 401 17.59 -20.24 31.79
C TYR A 401 17.97 -20.17 30.32
N GLU A 402 18.02 -18.96 29.80
CA GLU A 402 18.62 -18.60 28.52
C GLU A 402 20.06 -18.13 28.76
N TYR A 403 20.95 -18.41 27.81
CA TYR A 403 22.37 -18.09 27.88
C TYR A 403 22.76 -17.46 26.54
N SER A 404 23.28 -16.24 26.56
CA SER A 404 23.84 -15.58 25.38
C SER A 404 25.34 -15.37 25.59
N TYR A 405 26.13 -15.61 24.54
CA TYR A 405 27.60 -15.60 24.58
C TYR A 405 28.15 -14.93 23.33
N GLU A 406 29.08 -14.00 23.51
CA GLU A 406 29.96 -13.53 22.45
C GLU A 406 31.33 -14.18 22.60
N VAL A 407 31.82 -14.82 21.54
CA VAL A 407 33.13 -15.49 21.53
C VAL A 407 33.99 -14.90 20.40
N ASP A 408 35.16 -14.38 20.77
CA ASP A 408 36.20 -13.91 19.85
C ASP A 408 36.48 -14.98 18.80
N ALA A 409 36.14 -14.71 17.54
CA ALA A 409 36.30 -15.71 16.49
C ALA A 409 37.79 -15.97 16.19
N ALA A 410 38.72 -15.04 16.45
CA ALA A 410 40.15 -15.23 16.24
C ALA A 410 40.83 -16.04 17.35
N THR A 411 40.42 -15.89 18.61
CA THR A 411 41.12 -16.48 19.77
C THR A 411 40.32 -17.53 20.54
N GLY A 412 39.00 -17.58 20.37
CA GLY A 412 38.10 -18.39 21.21
C GLY A 412 37.96 -17.87 22.65
N SER A 413 38.35 -16.63 22.92
CA SER A 413 38.09 -15.97 24.20
C SER A 413 36.61 -15.56 24.28
N ILE A 414 35.96 -15.78 25.43
CA ILE A 414 34.63 -15.23 25.67
C ILE A 414 34.79 -13.72 25.89
N VAL A 415 34.08 -12.93 25.08
CA VAL A 415 34.05 -11.47 25.08
C VAL A 415 32.97 -10.99 26.04
N GLU A 416 31.75 -11.47 25.83
CA GLU A 416 30.57 -11.19 26.66
C GLU A 416 29.79 -12.48 26.96
N PHE A 417 29.05 -12.50 28.07
CA PHE A 417 28.22 -13.61 28.50
C PHE A 417 27.12 -13.11 29.43
N ASP A 418 25.86 -13.41 29.10
CA ASP A 418 24.72 -13.22 30.00
C ASP A 418 23.93 -14.53 30.22
N LYS A 419 23.17 -14.57 31.31
CA LYS A 419 22.30 -15.67 31.72
C LYS A 419 21.06 -15.14 32.42
N GLU A 420 19.94 -15.15 31.69
CA GLU A 420 18.63 -14.74 32.21
C GLU A 420 17.74 -15.95 32.54
N TRP A 421 16.69 -15.72 33.33
CA TRP A 421 15.69 -16.76 33.65
C TRP A 421 14.63 -16.81 32.54
N ASP A 422 14.38 -18.02 32.02
CA ASP A 422 13.42 -18.31 30.95
C ASP A 422 12.03 -18.55 31.58
N ASP A 423 11.11 -17.58 31.41
CA ASP A 423 9.94 -17.31 32.28
C ASP A 423 8.60 -17.97 31.82
#